data_AF-A0A9Q1BAT2-F1
#
_entry.id   AF-A0A9Q1BAT2-F1
#
_cell.length_a   1.000
_cell.length_b   1.000
_cell.length_c   1.000
_cell.angle_alpha   90.00
_cell.angle_beta   90.00
_cell.angle_gamma   90.00
#
_symmetry.space_group_name_H-M   'P 1'
#
loop_
_entity.id
_entity.type
_entity.pdbx_description
1 polymer ?
#
loop_
_entity_poly.entity_id
_entity_poly.type
_entity_poly.pdbx_seq_one_letter_code
_entity_poly.pdbx_strand_id
1 'polypeptide(L)'
;MQLPNAERIEFSGDPLQYWAFMRSFQDSVNNSFFDENGKLSRLMEYCSGKAKQVIQCCSVMSPKEGYAKVLALLKERFGNGHLITEFWVNKVTTGPRISSNDKEGFRQFSDDLRSCKETVSAMGFIDEINTQTVLLSIVERLPSFIQNRWVNQVRKIKKSHGKNPQIDDLVVFVADRAEELNDTVYEKLGTFKTEAHNGLYQKRGGLVKGNEKSRNFTGIVEMTKTKSYVVSQGNRILFNCTEFKDKRPPERFQIAKEYSFDLIVFCLGMPLETVG
;
A
#
# COMPACT_ATOMS: atom_id res chain seq x y z
N MET A 1 2.78 38.26 -22.45
CA MET A 1 3.22 37.38 -21.35
C MET A 1 4.17 36.36 -21.93
N GLN A 2 5.43 36.30 -21.48
CA GLN A 2 6.32 35.20 -21.84
C GLN A 2 5.92 33.97 -21.01
N LEU A 3 5.65 32.86 -21.70
CA LEU A 3 5.50 31.57 -21.04
C LEU A 3 6.79 31.25 -20.29
N PRO A 4 6.74 30.66 -19.08
CA PRO A 4 7.94 30.20 -18.41
C PRO A 4 8.72 29.29 -19.36
N ASN A 5 10.04 29.51 -19.47
CA ASN A 5 10.91 28.56 -20.16
C ASN A 5 10.62 27.18 -19.58
N ALA A 6 10.08 26.28 -20.40
CA ALA A 6 9.87 24.89 -20.00
C ALA A 6 11.20 24.38 -19.41
N GLU A 7 11.18 23.98 -18.14
CA GLU A 7 12.34 23.39 -17.47
C GLU A 7 12.94 22.34 -18.41
N ARG A 8 14.25 22.45 -18.67
CA ARG A 8 14.94 21.48 -19.52
C ARG A 8 14.81 20.13 -18.84
N ILE A 9 14.10 19.20 -19.47
CA ILE A 9 14.08 17.81 -19.00
C ILE A 9 15.46 17.23 -19.29
N GLU A 10 16.28 17.16 -18.26
CA GLU A 10 17.60 16.55 -18.30
C GLU A 10 17.49 15.05 -18.03
N PHE A 11 18.18 14.23 -18.82
CA PHE A 11 18.20 12.78 -18.69
C PHE A 11 19.58 12.29 -18.27
N SER A 12 19.70 11.86 -17.02
CA SER A 12 20.96 11.38 -16.43
C SER A 12 21.26 9.91 -16.71
N GLY A 13 20.28 9.16 -17.24
CA GLY A 13 20.37 7.71 -17.49
C GLY A 13 19.62 6.84 -16.49
N ASP A 14 18.58 7.35 -15.82
CA ASP A 14 17.65 6.52 -15.02
C ASP A 14 16.64 5.81 -15.95
N PRO A 15 16.64 4.47 -16.03
CA PRO A 15 15.68 3.73 -16.85
C PRO A 15 14.21 4.07 -16.56
N LEU A 16 13.85 4.39 -15.30
CA LEU A 16 12.47 4.73 -14.93
C LEU A 16 11.99 6.04 -15.58
N GLN A 17 12.92 6.94 -15.90
CA GLN A 17 12.63 8.24 -16.52
C GLN A 17 12.72 8.20 -18.06
N TYR A 18 13.24 7.12 -18.64
CA TYR A 18 13.55 7.04 -20.07
C TYR A 18 12.35 7.34 -20.96
N TRP A 19 11.21 6.69 -20.74
CA TRP A 19 10.04 6.85 -21.61
C TRP A 19 9.39 8.23 -21.49
N ALA A 20 9.33 8.78 -20.28
CA ALA A 20 8.85 10.14 -20.05
C ALA A 20 9.75 11.18 -20.74
N PHE A 21 11.07 11.02 -20.59
CA PHE A 21 12.06 11.84 -21.27
C PHE A 21 11.93 11.76 -22.79
N MET A 22 11.90 10.55 -23.35
CA MET A 22 11.82 10.35 -24.80
C MET A 22 10.55 10.94 -25.40
N ARG A 23 9.40 10.79 -24.71
CA ARG A 23 8.14 11.40 -25.14
C ARG A 23 8.25 12.93 -25.17
N SER A 24 8.72 13.54 -24.09
CA SER A 24 8.88 14.99 -24.04
C SER A 24 9.89 15.52 -25.07
N PHE A 25 10.99 14.80 -25.28
CA PHE A 25 11.98 15.15 -26.30
C PHE A 25 11.37 15.08 -27.71
N GLN A 26 10.63 14.02 -28.03
CA GLN A 26 9.94 13.87 -29.31
C GLN A 26 8.92 14.99 -29.53
N ASP A 27 8.13 15.34 -28.52
CA ASP A 27 7.16 16.44 -28.60
C ASP A 27 7.87 17.79 -28.82
N SER A 28 8.97 18.02 -28.12
CA SER A 28 9.79 19.25 -28.26
C SER A 28 10.37 19.40 -29.67
N VAL A 29 10.88 18.31 -30.23
CA VAL A 29 11.45 18.26 -31.58
C VAL A 29 10.37 18.31 -32.66
N ASN A 30 9.23 17.65 -32.48
CA ASN A 30 8.12 17.67 -33.46
C ASN A 30 7.47 19.05 -33.56
N ASN A 31 7.43 19.80 -32.46
CA ASN A 31 6.90 21.17 -32.42
C ASN A 31 7.88 22.22 -32.95
N SER A 32 9.08 21.81 -33.37
CA SER A 32 10.16 22.71 -33.82
C SER A 32 10.70 22.27 -35.19
N PHE A 33 11.09 23.22 -36.04
CA PHE A 33 11.76 22.88 -37.31
C PHE A 33 13.26 22.64 -37.07
N PHE A 34 13.62 21.46 -36.52
CA PHE A 34 15.02 21.04 -36.43
C PHE A 34 15.40 20.12 -37.60
N ASP A 35 16.56 20.39 -38.20
CA ASP A 35 17.27 19.43 -39.05
C ASP A 35 17.93 18.34 -38.19
N GLU A 36 18.43 17.27 -38.81
CA GLU A 36 19.00 16.13 -38.08
C GLU A 36 20.19 16.53 -37.17
N ASN A 37 20.95 17.56 -37.57
CA ASN A 37 22.03 18.10 -36.75
C ASN A 37 21.49 18.82 -35.50
N GLY A 38 20.50 19.70 -35.65
CA GLY A 38 19.84 20.35 -34.53
C GLY A 38 19.19 19.35 -33.56
N LYS A 39 18.57 18.27 -34.08
CA LYS A 39 18.01 17.19 -33.27
C LYS A 39 19.11 16.46 -32.46
N LEU A 40 20.21 16.09 -33.12
CA LEU A 40 21.35 15.43 -32.48
C LEU A 40 21.96 16.30 -31.38
N SER A 41 22.31 17.55 -31.69
CA SER A 41 22.90 18.48 -30.72
C SER A 41 21.99 18.68 -29.52
N ARG A 42 20.69 18.88 -29.76
CA ARG A 42 19.73 19.08 -28.67
C ARG A 42 19.53 17.83 -27.81
N LEU A 43 19.47 16.65 -28.41
CA LEU A 43 19.39 15.39 -27.66
C LEU A 43 20.61 15.20 -26.77
N MET A 44 21.81 15.50 -27.30
CA MET A 44 23.05 15.42 -26.53
C MET A 44 23.15 16.46 -25.40
N GLU A 45 22.57 17.64 -25.59
CA GLU A 45 22.48 18.67 -24.53
C GLU A 45 21.54 18.27 -23.40
N TYR A 46 20.47 17.54 -23.71
CA TYR A 46 19.49 17.09 -22.73
C TYR A 46 19.97 15.87 -21.95
N CYS A 47 20.94 15.12 -22.47
CA CYS A 47 21.54 14.01 -21.74
C CYS A 47 22.69 14.47 -20.84
N SER A 48 22.75 13.89 -19.64
CA SER A 48 23.84 14.04 -18.68
C SER A 48 24.23 12.70 -18.06
N GLY A 49 25.18 12.72 -17.12
CA GLY A 49 25.59 11.53 -16.38
C GLY A 49 25.93 10.33 -17.27
N LYS A 50 25.32 9.18 -16.95
CA LYS A 50 25.54 7.91 -17.66
C LYS A 50 24.98 7.97 -19.09
N ALA A 51 23.85 8.65 -19.29
CA ALA A 51 23.27 8.79 -20.63
C ALA A 51 24.23 9.51 -21.58
N LYS A 52 24.84 10.62 -21.13
CA LYS A 52 25.80 11.38 -21.94
C LYS A 52 27.05 10.58 -22.29
N GLN A 53 27.56 9.79 -21.36
CA GLN A 53 28.73 8.92 -21.58
C GLN A 53 28.45 7.88 -22.69
N VAL A 54 27.26 7.27 -22.68
CA VAL A 54 26.86 6.25 -23.66
C VAL A 54 26.80 6.81 -25.09
N ILE A 55 26.36 8.07 -25.23
CA ILE A 55 26.07 8.66 -26.55
C ILE A 55 27.20 9.53 -27.09
N GLN A 56 28.27 9.75 -26.32
CA GLN A 56 29.35 10.68 -26.66
C GLN A 56 30.02 10.34 -28.00
N CYS A 57 30.10 9.06 -28.37
CA CYS A 57 30.70 8.63 -29.64
C CYS A 57 29.89 9.03 -30.87
N CYS A 58 28.64 9.49 -30.72
CA CYS A 58 27.80 9.87 -31.84
C CYS A 58 28.08 11.27 -32.37
N SER A 59 28.81 12.12 -31.63
CA SER A 59 29.12 13.50 -32.04
C SER A 59 30.13 13.59 -33.19
N VAL A 60 30.90 12.52 -33.44
CA VAL A 60 31.88 12.45 -34.52
C VAL A 60 31.30 11.83 -35.81
N MET A 61 30.05 11.37 -35.78
CA MET A 61 29.36 10.77 -36.92
C MET A 61 28.66 11.83 -37.76
N SER A 62 28.20 11.46 -38.96
CA SER A 62 27.32 12.34 -39.74
C SER A 62 26.01 12.61 -38.96
N PRO A 63 25.37 13.79 -39.08
CA PRO A 63 24.18 14.12 -38.28
C PRO A 63 23.06 13.09 -38.32
N LYS A 64 22.77 12.54 -39.51
CA LYS A 64 21.73 11.53 -39.71
C LYS A 64 22.08 10.20 -39.04
N GLU A 65 23.32 9.73 -39.19
CA GLU A 65 23.78 8.48 -38.57
C GLU A 65 23.91 8.63 -37.06
N GLY A 66 24.48 9.75 -36.61
CA GLY A 66 24.63 10.10 -35.20
C GLY A 66 23.28 10.15 -34.50
N TYR A 67 22.29 10.86 -35.04
CA TYR A 67 20.96 10.94 -34.43
C TYR A 67 20.30 9.56 -34.31
N ALA A 68 20.31 8.76 -35.38
CA ALA A 68 19.77 7.41 -35.34
C ALA A 68 20.50 6.52 -34.31
N LYS A 69 21.83 6.63 -34.23
CA LYS A 69 22.67 5.86 -33.30
C LYS A 69 22.43 6.25 -31.84
N VAL A 70 22.28 7.54 -31.54
CA VAL A 70 21.95 8.03 -30.19
C VAL A 70 20.63 7.43 -29.70
N LEU A 71 19.58 7.50 -30.53
CA LEU A 71 18.27 6.93 -30.17
C LEU A 71 18.36 5.42 -29.89
N ALA A 72 19.10 4.69 -30.73
CA ALA A 72 19.31 3.25 -30.55
C ALA A 72 20.06 2.94 -29.25
N LEU A 73 21.17 3.64 -28.96
CA LEU A 73 21.97 3.41 -27.76
C LEU A 73 21.21 3.76 -26.48
N LEU A 74 20.46 4.87 -26.47
CA LEU A 74 19.64 5.24 -25.32
C LEU A 74 18.54 4.21 -25.07
N LYS A 75 17.88 3.72 -26.13
CA LYS A 75 16.86 2.67 -26.02
C LYS A 75 17.45 1.34 -25.54
N GLU A 76 18.58 0.93 -26.09
CA GLU A 76 19.26 -0.31 -25.72
C GLU A 76 19.68 -0.31 -24.24
N ARG A 77 20.25 0.81 -23.77
CA ARG A 77 20.81 0.91 -22.41
C ARG A 77 19.77 1.26 -21.34
N PHE A 78 18.79 2.10 -21.66
CA PHE A 78 17.88 2.66 -20.67
C PHE A 78 16.39 2.44 -20.99
N GLY A 79 16.07 2.03 -22.22
CA GLY A 79 14.69 1.89 -22.71
C GLY A 79 14.19 0.46 -22.88
N ASN A 80 14.90 -0.52 -22.33
CA ASN A 80 14.44 -1.91 -22.36
C ASN A 80 13.21 -2.07 -21.45
N GLY A 81 12.05 -2.25 -22.09
CA GLY A 81 10.76 -2.38 -21.39
C GLY A 81 10.75 -3.47 -20.33
N HIS A 82 11.34 -4.65 -20.60
CA HIS A 82 11.39 -5.74 -19.63
C HIS A 82 12.21 -5.37 -18.39
N LEU A 83 13.39 -4.74 -18.58
CA LEU A 83 14.21 -4.31 -17.45
C LEU A 83 13.51 -3.23 -16.62
N ILE A 84 12.86 -2.26 -17.27
CA ILE A 84 12.11 -1.20 -16.59
C ILE A 84 10.93 -1.79 -15.82
N THR A 85 10.18 -2.73 -16.42
CA THR A 85 9.10 -3.44 -15.75
C THR A 85 9.63 -4.23 -14.56
N GLU A 86 10.74 -4.95 -14.70
CA GLU A 86 11.39 -5.67 -13.60
C GLU A 86 11.81 -4.72 -12.47
N PHE A 87 12.39 -3.55 -12.78
CA PHE A 87 12.71 -2.54 -11.76
C PHE A 87 11.47 -2.04 -11.02
N TRP A 88 10.40 -1.74 -11.75
CA TRP A 88 9.13 -1.31 -11.15
C TRP A 88 8.50 -2.40 -10.28
N VAL A 89 8.44 -3.64 -10.78
CA VAL A 89 7.96 -4.80 -10.04
C VAL A 89 8.79 -4.99 -8.77
N ASN A 90 10.12 -5.02 -8.88
CA ASN A 90 11.00 -5.15 -7.72
C ASN A 90 10.81 -4.01 -6.71
N LYS A 91 10.61 -2.76 -7.16
CA LYS A 91 10.34 -1.63 -6.27
C LYS A 91 9.05 -1.83 -5.44
N VAL A 92 8.00 -2.41 -6.01
CA VAL A 92 6.71 -2.61 -5.33
C VAL A 92 6.58 -3.97 -4.62
N THR A 93 7.40 -4.96 -4.97
CA THR A 93 7.38 -6.30 -4.34
C THR A 93 8.46 -6.49 -3.29
N THR A 94 9.61 -5.82 -3.44
CA THR A 94 10.77 -5.99 -2.56
C THR A 94 10.85 -4.86 -1.54
N GLY A 95 11.19 -5.20 -0.30
CA GLY A 95 11.40 -4.24 0.78
C GLY A 95 10.72 -4.68 2.08
N PRO A 96 10.97 -3.95 3.18
CA PRO A 96 10.33 -4.25 4.44
C PRO A 96 8.81 -4.07 4.32
N ARG A 97 8.09 -4.79 5.18
CA ARG A 97 6.68 -4.53 5.44
C ARG A 97 6.52 -3.11 5.98
N ILE A 98 5.58 -2.37 5.42
CA ILE A 98 5.25 -1.01 5.85
C ILE A 98 4.63 -1.08 7.25
N SER A 99 5.11 -0.22 8.14
CA SER A 99 4.60 -0.15 9.51
C SER A 99 3.20 0.44 9.53
N SER A 100 2.33 -0.06 10.42
CA SER A 100 0.99 0.51 10.63
C SER A 100 1.02 1.98 11.08
N ASN A 101 2.13 2.43 11.67
CA ASN A 101 2.30 3.81 12.14
C ASN A 101 2.96 4.72 11.09
N ASP A 102 3.49 4.15 10.01
CA ASP A 102 4.20 4.88 8.95
C ASP A 102 3.21 5.33 7.88
N LYS A 103 2.46 6.38 8.19
CA LYS A 103 1.44 6.95 7.30
C LYS A 103 2.03 7.52 6.01
N GLU A 104 3.18 8.20 6.13
CA GLU A 104 3.88 8.79 5.00
C GLU A 104 4.46 7.71 4.08
N GLY A 105 5.12 6.69 4.63
CA GLY A 105 5.61 5.56 3.87
C GLY A 105 4.50 4.77 3.19
N PHE A 106 3.33 4.63 3.82
CA PHE A 106 2.16 4.01 3.18
C PHE A 106 1.63 4.83 2.01
N ARG A 107 1.59 6.17 2.14
CA ARG A 107 1.20 7.06 1.05
C ARG A 107 2.18 7.00 -0.12
N GLN A 108 3.48 7.08 0.17
CA GLN A 108 4.52 6.95 -0.85
C GLN A 108 4.44 5.59 -1.57
N PHE A 109 4.18 4.51 -0.84
CA PHE A 109 4.00 3.19 -1.44
C PHE A 109 2.76 3.13 -2.36
N SER A 110 1.67 3.77 -1.97
CA SER A 110 0.48 3.90 -2.82
C SER A 110 0.80 4.64 -4.13
N ASP A 111 1.55 5.75 -4.04
CA ASP A 111 1.96 6.54 -5.21
C ASP A 111 2.94 5.77 -6.11
N ASP A 112 3.86 5.02 -5.51
CA ASP A 112 4.78 4.13 -6.23
C ASP A 112 4.02 3.00 -6.96
N LEU A 113 3.02 2.40 -6.31
CA LEU A 113 2.20 1.33 -6.90
C LEU A 113 1.38 1.85 -8.08
N ARG A 114 0.80 3.06 -7.96
CA ARG A 114 0.12 3.74 -9.07
C ARG A 114 1.09 4.03 -10.22
N SER A 115 2.24 4.61 -9.92
CA SER A 115 3.26 4.93 -10.93
C SER A 115 3.77 3.69 -11.66
N CYS A 116 3.95 2.60 -10.93
CA CYS A 116 4.28 1.28 -11.47
C CYS A 116 3.23 0.81 -12.47
N LYS A 117 1.96 0.76 -12.06
CA LYS A 117 0.84 0.37 -12.94
C LYS A 117 0.78 1.24 -14.19
N GLU A 118 0.79 2.56 -14.06
CA GLU A 118 0.65 3.45 -15.23
C GLU A 118 1.82 3.32 -16.20
N THR A 119 3.04 3.23 -15.68
CA THR A 119 4.24 3.11 -16.53
C THR A 119 4.27 1.76 -17.25
N VAL A 120 4.05 0.67 -16.53
CA VAL A 120 4.06 -0.69 -17.09
C VAL A 120 2.91 -0.89 -18.10
N SER A 121 1.73 -0.33 -17.81
CA SER A 121 0.59 -0.32 -18.73
C SER A 121 0.90 0.46 -20.01
N ALA A 122 1.46 1.67 -19.89
CA ALA A 122 1.81 2.51 -21.04
C ALA A 122 2.88 1.88 -21.94
N MET A 123 3.74 1.01 -21.39
CA MET A 123 4.72 0.23 -22.15
C MET A 123 4.15 -1.07 -22.77
N GLY A 124 2.92 -1.47 -22.41
CA GLY A 124 2.27 -2.69 -22.91
C GLY A 124 2.64 -3.98 -22.17
N PHE A 125 3.22 -3.88 -20.96
CA PHE A 125 3.68 -5.04 -20.17
C PHE A 125 2.78 -5.32 -18.95
N ILE A 126 1.50 -4.93 -19.01
CA ILE A 126 0.57 -5.05 -17.87
C ILE A 126 0.38 -6.49 -17.39
N ASP A 127 0.59 -7.48 -18.27
CA ASP A 127 0.47 -8.90 -17.92
C ASP A 127 1.60 -9.38 -16.99
N GLU A 128 2.78 -8.76 -17.03
CA GLU A 128 3.89 -9.13 -16.14
C GLU A 128 3.57 -8.81 -14.67
N ILE A 129 2.86 -7.71 -14.43
CA ILE A 129 2.46 -7.28 -13.08
C ILE A 129 1.13 -7.91 -12.63
N ASN A 130 0.29 -8.36 -13.56
CA ASN A 130 -0.98 -9.03 -13.26
C ASN A 130 -0.83 -10.50 -12.84
N THR A 131 0.39 -11.00 -12.67
CA THR A 131 0.61 -12.35 -12.15
C THR A 131 0.23 -12.43 -10.67
N GLN A 132 -0.42 -13.53 -10.29
CA GLN A 132 -0.89 -13.71 -8.91
C GLN A 132 0.27 -13.68 -7.90
N THR A 133 1.46 -14.14 -8.30
CA THR A 133 2.69 -14.09 -7.50
C THR A 133 3.12 -12.66 -7.21
N VAL A 134 3.16 -11.79 -8.22
CA VAL A 134 3.51 -10.37 -8.04
C VAL A 134 2.49 -9.67 -7.15
N LEU A 135 1.18 -9.88 -7.39
CA LEU A 135 0.13 -9.31 -6.54
C LEU A 135 0.23 -9.76 -5.08
N LEU A 136 0.55 -11.03 -4.84
CA LEU A 136 0.77 -11.54 -3.49
C LEU A 136 1.98 -10.86 -2.82
N SER A 137 3.11 -10.75 -3.52
CA SER A 137 4.30 -10.08 -2.97
C SER A 137 4.06 -8.61 -2.65
N ILE A 138 3.27 -7.88 -3.46
CA ILE A 138 2.86 -6.50 -3.15
C ILE A 138 2.02 -6.47 -1.85
N VAL A 139 1.08 -7.39 -1.70
CA VAL A 139 0.21 -7.46 -0.52
C VAL A 139 1.01 -7.79 0.74
N GLU A 140 2.02 -8.64 0.65
CA GLU A 140 2.89 -9.01 1.78
C GLU A 140 3.64 -7.80 2.40
N ARG A 141 3.89 -6.77 1.59
CA ARG A 141 4.46 -5.49 2.03
C ARG A 141 3.48 -4.61 2.82
N LEU A 142 2.17 -4.81 2.67
CA LEU A 142 1.15 -4.02 3.38
C LEU A 142 1.10 -4.40 4.88
N PRO A 143 0.60 -3.51 5.76
CA PRO A 143 0.33 -3.87 7.16
C PRO A 143 -0.68 -5.01 7.29
N SER A 144 -0.53 -5.87 8.30
CA SER A 144 -1.36 -7.09 8.47
C SER A 144 -2.87 -6.82 8.50
N PHE A 145 -3.31 -5.71 9.08
CA PHE A 145 -4.74 -5.36 9.12
C PHE A 145 -5.28 -4.98 7.74
N ILE A 146 -4.46 -4.38 6.88
CA ILE A 146 -4.78 -4.07 5.48
C ILE A 146 -4.81 -5.36 4.64
N GLN A 147 -3.87 -6.28 4.86
CA GLN A 147 -3.87 -7.59 4.19
C GLN A 147 -5.19 -8.35 4.42
N ASN A 148 -5.68 -8.39 5.67
CA ASN A 148 -6.96 -9.02 5.99
C ASN A 148 -8.15 -8.35 5.28
N ARG A 149 -8.14 -7.03 5.16
CA ARG A 149 -9.15 -6.29 4.39
C ARG A 149 -9.06 -6.61 2.90
N TRP A 150 -7.85 -6.75 2.36
CA TRP A 150 -7.64 -7.15 0.97
C TRP A 150 -8.22 -8.53 0.68
N VAL A 151 -8.00 -9.53 1.55
CA VAL A 151 -8.60 -10.87 1.39
C VAL A 151 -10.13 -10.81 1.27
N ASN A 152 -10.77 -9.96 2.07
CA ASN A 152 -12.21 -9.75 1.98
C ASN A 152 -12.62 -9.10 0.65
N GLN A 153 -11.82 -8.14 0.15
CA GLN A 153 -12.03 -7.50 -1.16
C GLN A 153 -11.87 -8.51 -2.31
N VAL A 154 -10.83 -9.35 -2.28
CA VAL A 154 -10.63 -10.43 -3.25
C VAL A 154 -11.82 -11.39 -3.29
N ARG A 155 -12.38 -11.76 -2.12
CA ARG A 155 -13.58 -12.59 -2.06
C ARG A 155 -14.78 -11.92 -2.74
N LYS A 156 -14.95 -10.60 -2.55
CA LYS A 156 -16.01 -9.84 -3.22
C LYS A 156 -15.83 -9.83 -4.73
N ILE A 157 -14.63 -9.49 -5.22
CA ILE A 157 -14.30 -9.44 -6.66
C ILE A 157 -14.57 -10.80 -7.32
N LYS A 158 -14.12 -11.88 -6.69
CA LYS A 158 -14.36 -13.25 -7.19
C LYS A 158 -15.85 -13.59 -7.26
N LYS A 159 -16.64 -13.17 -6.26
CA LYS A 159 -18.08 -13.41 -6.21
C LYS A 159 -18.86 -12.57 -7.22
N SER A 160 -18.49 -11.31 -7.44
CA SER A 160 -19.22 -10.40 -8.34
C SER A 160 -18.83 -10.53 -9.81
N HIS A 161 -17.55 -10.74 -10.10
CA HIS A 161 -17.01 -10.71 -11.47
C HIS A 161 -16.53 -12.07 -11.98
N GLY A 162 -16.42 -13.09 -11.11
CA GLY A 162 -15.93 -14.42 -11.49
C GLY A 162 -14.46 -14.45 -11.93
N LYS A 163 -13.70 -13.39 -11.64
CA LYS A 163 -12.30 -13.23 -12.05
C LYS A 163 -11.39 -13.05 -10.82
N ASN A 164 -10.10 -13.36 -11.01
CA ASN A 164 -9.08 -13.01 -10.03
C ASN A 164 -8.84 -11.49 -10.05
N PRO A 165 -8.45 -10.90 -8.90
CA PRO A 165 -8.09 -9.48 -8.84
C PRO A 165 -6.89 -9.19 -9.75
N GLN A 166 -6.89 -8.00 -10.35
CA GLN A 166 -5.78 -7.47 -11.14
C GLN A 166 -5.06 -6.34 -10.39
N ILE A 167 -3.96 -5.85 -10.96
CA ILE A 167 -3.20 -4.74 -10.37
C ILE A 167 -4.06 -3.49 -10.19
N ASP A 168 -5.02 -3.24 -11.08
CA ASP A 168 -5.97 -2.12 -10.97
C ASP A 168 -6.79 -2.19 -9.69
N ASP A 169 -7.33 -3.37 -9.36
CA ASP A 169 -8.11 -3.58 -8.12
C ASP A 169 -7.25 -3.30 -6.89
N LEU A 170 -5.97 -3.69 -6.93
CA LEU A 170 -5.03 -3.52 -5.84
C LEU A 170 -4.60 -2.06 -5.69
N VAL A 171 -4.33 -1.34 -6.79
CA VAL A 171 -3.98 0.09 -6.79
C VAL A 171 -5.11 0.91 -6.20
N VAL A 172 -6.36 0.70 -6.65
CA VAL A 172 -7.54 1.39 -6.11
C VAL A 172 -7.69 1.09 -4.62
N PHE A 173 -7.62 -0.19 -4.24
CA PHE A 173 -7.73 -0.58 -2.84
C PHE A 173 -6.67 0.07 -1.96
N VAL A 174 -5.40 0.06 -2.36
CA VAL A 174 -4.30 0.63 -1.57
C VAL A 174 -4.44 2.15 -1.45
N ALA A 175 -4.82 2.84 -2.54
CA ALA A 175 -5.07 4.28 -2.53
C ALA A 175 -6.18 4.67 -1.55
N ASP A 176 -7.32 3.98 -1.60
CA ASP A 176 -8.44 4.22 -0.67
C ASP A 176 -7.99 4.04 0.79
N ARG A 177 -7.18 3.01 1.09
CA ARG A 177 -6.66 2.79 2.44
C ARG A 177 -5.63 3.83 2.86
N ALA A 178 -4.87 4.38 1.92
CA ALA A 178 -3.89 5.41 2.22
C ALA A 178 -4.60 6.71 2.60
N GLU A 179 -5.72 7.03 1.95
CA GLU A 179 -6.58 8.16 2.30
C GLU A 179 -7.25 7.94 3.67
N GLU A 180 -7.83 6.76 3.92
CA GLU A 180 -8.44 6.41 5.22
C GLU A 180 -7.46 6.55 6.40
N LEU A 181 -6.20 6.14 6.24
CA LEU A 181 -5.19 6.22 7.31
C LEU A 181 -4.66 7.64 7.54
N ASN A 182 -4.73 8.48 6.51
CA ASN A 182 -4.32 9.89 6.55
C ASN A 182 -5.48 10.83 6.91
N ASP A 183 -6.69 10.31 7.14
CA ASP A 183 -7.84 11.12 7.56
C ASP A 183 -7.62 11.71 8.95
N THR A 184 -7.42 13.04 8.99
CA THR A 184 -7.13 13.84 10.18
C THR A 184 -8.32 13.96 11.14
N VAL A 185 -9.54 13.70 10.66
CA VAL A 185 -10.78 13.90 11.42
C VAL A 185 -11.03 12.73 12.39
N TYR A 186 -10.66 11.51 11.99
CA TYR A 186 -10.95 10.29 12.75
C TYR A 186 -9.71 9.57 13.32
N GLU A 187 -8.52 10.19 13.27
CA GLU A 187 -7.25 9.59 13.73
C GLU A 187 -7.29 8.99 15.14
N LYS A 188 -8.08 9.60 16.04
CA LYS A 188 -8.21 9.18 17.44
C LYS A 188 -8.95 7.85 17.64
N LEU A 189 -9.60 7.31 16.61
CA LEU A 189 -10.28 6.01 16.67
C LEU A 189 -9.35 4.84 16.32
N GLY A 190 -8.19 5.10 15.70
CA GLY A 190 -7.32 4.09 15.10
C GLY A 190 -6.13 3.64 15.94
N THR A 191 -5.77 4.35 17.02
CA THR A 191 -4.69 3.90 17.91
C THR A 191 -5.20 2.80 18.84
N PHE A 192 -5.23 1.56 18.36
CA PHE A 192 -5.03 0.44 19.27
C PHE A 192 -3.58 0.53 19.74
N LYS A 193 -3.35 1.28 20.82
CA LYS A 193 -2.12 1.12 21.60
C LYS A 193 -2.13 -0.34 22.07
N THR A 194 -1.39 -1.19 21.38
CA THR A 194 -0.91 -2.41 21.99
C THR A 194 0.06 -1.93 23.06
N GLU A 195 -0.45 -1.68 24.27
CA GLU A 195 0.41 -1.61 25.44
C GLU A 195 1.13 -2.95 25.47
N ALA A 196 2.42 -2.90 25.13
CA ALA A 196 3.33 -4.00 25.31
C ALA A 196 3.35 -4.29 26.81
N HIS A 197 2.50 -5.22 27.24
CA HIS A 197 2.63 -5.82 28.55
C HIS A 197 3.92 -6.64 28.47
N ASN A 198 5.03 -6.02 28.88
CA ASN A 198 6.26 -6.71 29.26
C ASN A 198 5.92 -7.61 30.46
N GLY A 199 5.29 -8.75 30.18
CA GLY A 199 5.14 -9.86 31.10
C GLY A 199 6.38 -10.72 30.99
N LEU A 200 7.28 -10.56 31.94
CA LEU A 200 8.38 -11.48 32.20
C LEU A 200 7.85 -12.92 32.18
N TYR A 201 8.34 -13.72 31.24
CA TYR A 201 8.25 -15.17 31.34
C TYR A 201 9.05 -15.61 32.57
N GLN A 202 8.37 -15.87 33.68
CA GLN A 202 8.93 -16.65 34.78
C GLN A 202 8.12 -17.91 35.01
N LYS A 203 8.83 -19.03 34.80
CA LYS A 203 8.40 -20.41 35.00
C LYS A 203 7.73 -20.61 36.36
N ARG A 204 6.65 -21.40 36.35
CA ARG A 204 6.07 -22.05 37.53
C ARG A 204 7.10 -22.92 38.25
N GLY A 205 7.22 -22.74 39.57
CA GLY A 205 7.86 -23.69 40.48
C GLY A 205 7.76 -23.26 41.95
N GLY A 206 7.11 -24.08 42.78
CA GLY A 206 7.39 -24.20 44.21
C GLY A 206 6.58 -23.34 45.20
N LEU A 207 5.77 -24.00 46.03
CA LEU A 207 5.38 -23.51 47.36
C LEU A 207 6.63 -23.24 48.21
N VAL A 208 6.59 -22.21 49.08
CA VAL A 208 6.88 -22.29 50.54
C VAL A 208 6.67 -20.92 51.22
N LYS A 209 6.20 -21.02 52.47
CA LYS A 209 5.86 -20.05 53.54
C LYS A 209 6.75 -18.80 53.70
N GLY A 210 6.16 -17.74 54.27
CA GLY A 210 6.86 -16.88 55.24
C GLY A 210 6.41 -15.41 55.38
N ASN A 211 5.64 -15.15 56.44
CA ASN A 211 5.57 -13.97 57.33
C ASN A 211 5.47 -12.50 56.82
N GLU A 212 4.34 -11.91 57.22
CA GLU A 212 4.15 -10.61 57.91
C GLU A 212 5.22 -9.50 57.81
N LYS A 213 4.79 -8.30 57.41
CA LYS A 213 4.65 -7.13 58.33
C LYS A 213 4.04 -5.89 57.66
N SER A 214 3.01 -5.34 58.33
CA SER A 214 2.63 -3.93 58.54
C SER A 214 2.48 -2.96 57.35
N ARG A 215 1.26 -2.44 57.09
CA ARG A 215 0.66 -1.18 57.65
C ARG A 215 1.19 0.08 56.92
N ASN A 216 0.41 1.01 56.33
CA ASN A 216 -0.93 1.56 56.57
C ASN A 216 -1.50 2.18 55.26
N PHE A 217 -2.82 2.17 55.01
CA PHE A 217 -3.80 3.30 55.09
C PHE A 217 -3.32 4.57 54.33
N THR A 218 -4.00 5.16 53.33
CA THR A 218 -5.42 5.58 53.23
C THR A 218 -5.69 6.10 51.81
N GLY A 219 -6.94 6.04 51.33
CA GLY A 219 -7.37 6.84 50.17
C GLY A 219 -8.55 6.24 49.41
N ILE A 220 -9.77 6.48 49.90
CA ILE A 220 -11.01 6.19 49.18
C ILE A 220 -11.11 7.18 48.00
N VAL A 221 -11.27 6.65 46.78
CA VAL A 221 -11.97 7.36 45.70
C VAL A 221 -12.98 6.39 45.11
N GLU A 222 -14.24 6.61 45.46
CA GLU A 222 -15.39 6.11 44.72
C GLU A 222 -15.26 6.51 43.24
N MET A 223 -15.16 5.52 42.35
CA MET A 223 -15.50 5.74 40.94
C MET A 223 -16.88 5.16 40.69
N THR A 224 -17.83 6.09 40.71
CA THR A 224 -19.23 5.95 40.29
C THR A 224 -19.39 5.03 39.07
N LYS A 225 -20.19 3.98 39.24
CA LYS A 225 -20.78 3.19 38.14
C LYS A 225 -21.56 4.12 37.22
N THR A 226 -20.94 4.58 36.15
CA THR A 226 -21.67 5.27 35.09
C THR A 226 -22.12 4.21 34.09
N LYS A 227 -23.38 3.80 34.25
CA LYS A 227 -24.15 3.12 33.21
C LYS A 227 -24.18 4.04 31.99
N SER A 228 -23.68 3.57 30.84
CA SER A 228 -24.03 4.17 29.56
C SER A 228 -24.64 3.12 28.65
N TYR A 229 -25.93 2.86 28.86
CA TYR A 229 -26.81 2.54 27.75
C TYR A 229 -26.97 3.83 26.93
N VAL A 230 -26.37 3.85 25.75
CA VAL A 230 -26.80 4.73 24.66
C VAL A 230 -26.93 3.86 23.43
N VAL A 231 -28.13 3.34 23.24
CA VAL A 231 -28.64 2.95 21.93
C VAL A 231 -28.72 4.25 21.13
N SER A 232 -27.76 4.44 20.23
CA SER A 232 -27.86 5.40 19.13
C SER A 232 -27.79 4.59 17.84
N GLN A 233 -28.72 4.91 16.94
CA GLN A 233 -28.99 4.21 15.70
C GLN A 233 -27.71 4.03 14.86
N GLY A 234 -27.47 2.80 14.40
CA GLY A 234 -26.47 2.49 13.36
C GLY A 234 -25.21 1.77 13.85
N ASN A 235 -25.13 0.47 13.53
CA ASN A 235 -23.91 -0.34 13.46
C ASN A 235 -22.95 -0.31 14.66
N ARG A 236 -23.19 -1.13 15.72
CA ARG A 236 -22.09 -1.55 16.63
C ARG A 236 -22.21 -2.98 17.14
N ILE A 237 -21.03 -3.56 17.31
CA ILE A 237 -20.65 -4.96 17.53
C ILE A 237 -20.93 -5.36 19.00
N LEU A 238 -21.81 -6.34 19.21
CA LEU A 238 -22.18 -6.86 20.55
C LEU A 238 -21.00 -7.48 21.34
N PHE A 239 -19.89 -7.82 20.67
CA PHE A 239 -18.74 -8.48 21.28
C PHE A 239 -18.05 -7.70 22.40
N ASN A 240 -18.23 -6.38 22.49
CA ASN A 240 -17.63 -5.56 23.55
C ASN A 240 -18.62 -5.07 24.61
N CYS A 241 -19.88 -5.53 24.58
CA CYS A 241 -20.86 -5.19 25.60
C CYS A 241 -20.73 -6.15 26.80
N THR A 242 -20.28 -5.63 27.95
CA THR A 242 -20.17 -6.39 29.20
C THR A 242 -21.52 -6.86 29.72
N GLU A 243 -22.58 -6.04 29.60
CA GLU A 243 -23.94 -6.45 29.97
C GLU A 243 -24.50 -7.57 29.10
N PHE A 244 -24.11 -7.66 27.82
CA PHE A 244 -24.48 -8.81 26.98
C PHE A 244 -23.73 -10.08 27.40
N LYS A 245 -22.45 -9.94 27.78
CA LYS A 245 -21.61 -11.03 28.29
C LYS A 245 -21.99 -11.51 29.70
N ASP A 246 -22.77 -10.73 30.44
CA ASP A 246 -23.26 -11.11 31.77
C ASP A 246 -24.67 -11.72 31.74
N LYS A 247 -25.40 -11.64 30.61
CA LYS A 247 -26.71 -12.30 30.44
C LYS A 247 -26.57 -13.81 30.30
N ARG A 248 -27.61 -14.56 30.65
CA ARG A 248 -27.64 -16.02 30.43
C ARG A 248 -27.76 -16.35 28.93
N PRO A 249 -27.23 -17.49 28.45
CA PRO A 249 -27.29 -17.86 27.04
C PRO A 249 -28.68 -17.74 26.36
N PRO A 250 -29.81 -18.10 27.01
CA PRO A 250 -31.14 -17.95 26.42
C PRO A 250 -31.53 -16.48 26.19
N GLU A 251 -31.13 -15.60 27.11
CA GLU A 251 -31.41 -14.16 27.04
C GLU A 251 -30.56 -13.50 25.96
N ARG A 252 -29.30 -13.97 25.76
CA ARG A 252 -28.43 -13.52 24.66
C ARG A 252 -29.01 -13.89 23.30
N PHE A 253 -29.57 -15.10 23.19
CA PHE A 253 -30.20 -15.58 21.96
C PHE A 253 -31.42 -14.75 21.57
N GLN A 254 -32.27 -14.40 22.55
CA GLN A 254 -33.45 -13.57 22.31
C GLN A 254 -33.07 -12.17 21.81
N ILE A 255 -32.05 -11.55 22.42
CA ILE A 255 -31.51 -10.26 21.98
C ILE A 255 -30.89 -10.36 20.59
N ALA A 256 -30.18 -11.44 20.25
CA ALA A 256 -29.63 -11.62 18.91
C ALA A 256 -30.72 -11.77 17.83
N LYS A 257 -31.84 -12.43 18.18
CA LYS A 257 -33.00 -12.65 17.30
C LYS A 257 -33.79 -11.37 17.05
N GLU A 258 -33.93 -10.52 18.06
CA GLU A 258 -34.71 -9.27 18.00
C GLU A 258 -34.02 -8.16 17.17
N TYR A 259 -32.69 -8.22 17.01
CA TYR A 259 -31.88 -7.20 16.32
C TYR A 259 -31.37 -7.63 14.92
N SER A 260 -31.86 -8.77 14.38
CA SER A 260 -31.57 -9.28 13.03
C SER A 260 -30.09 -9.22 12.62
N PHE A 261 -29.22 -9.89 13.39
CA PHE A 261 -27.80 -10.04 13.05
C PHE A 261 -27.54 -11.36 12.32
N ASP A 262 -27.15 -11.29 11.04
CA ASP A 262 -26.72 -12.41 10.17
C ASP A 262 -25.33 -12.99 10.54
N LEU A 263 -25.00 -13.06 11.83
CA LEU A 263 -23.69 -13.51 12.32
C LEU A 263 -23.84 -14.45 13.53
N ILE A 264 -24.66 -15.49 13.40
CA ILE A 264 -24.75 -16.56 14.40
C ILE A 264 -24.07 -17.82 13.86
N VAL A 265 -22.74 -17.86 13.93
CA VAL A 265 -21.99 -19.14 13.99
C VAL A 265 -20.81 -19.08 14.97
N PHE A 266 -20.23 -17.91 15.30
CA PHE A 266 -18.98 -17.88 16.10
C PHE A 266 -19.12 -17.51 17.59
N CYS A 267 -20.30 -17.15 18.09
CA CYS A 267 -20.47 -16.68 19.47
C CYS A 267 -21.09 -17.68 20.45
N LEU A 268 -21.70 -18.75 19.98
CA LEU A 268 -22.30 -19.75 20.85
C LEU A 268 -21.30 -20.89 20.93
N GLY A 269 -20.41 -20.84 21.93
CA GLY A 269 -19.51 -21.93 22.29
C GLY A 269 -20.29 -23.16 22.76
N MET A 270 -21.04 -23.78 21.84
CA MET A 270 -21.70 -25.05 21.97
C MET A 270 -20.87 -26.10 21.22
N PRO A 271 -20.69 -27.31 21.79
CA PRO A 271 -20.07 -28.41 21.06
C PRO A 271 -20.88 -28.75 19.80
N LEU A 272 -20.17 -29.00 18.70
CA LEU A 272 -20.70 -29.51 17.43
C LEU A 272 -21.19 -30.96 17.59
N GLU A 273 -22.31 -31.18 18.26
CA GLU A 273 -23.10 -32.39 18.08
C GLU A 273 -24.59 -32.03 18.13
N THR A 274 -25.34 -32.59 17.18
CA THR A 274 -26.80 -32.51 16.99
C THR A 274 -27.33 -31.29 16.22
N VAL A 275 -27.30 -31.38 14.88
CA VAL A 275 -28.41 -30.93 14.04
C VAL A 275 -28.65 -32.00 12.98
N GLY A 276 -29.70 -32.79 13.18
CA GLY A 276 -30.48 -33.38 12.10
C GLY A 276 -31.62 -32.44 11.72
#